data_AF-A0A967YIL3-F1
#
_entry.id   AF-A0A967YIL3-F1
#
_cell.length_a   1.000
_cell.length_b   1.000
_cell.length_c   1.000
_cell.angle_alpha   90.00
_cell.angle_beta   90.00
_cell.angle_gamma   90.00
#
_symmetry.space_group_name_H-M   'P 1'
#
loop_
_entity.id
_entity.type
_entity.pdbx_description
1 polymer ?
#
loop_
_entity_poly.entity_id
_entity_poly.type
_entity_poly.pdbx_seq_one_letter_code
_entity_poly.pdbx_strand_id
1 'polypeptide(L)'
;MKIKENYGQRGDSLKYIADRLDRLNPSDSLELSAFKFALSLQGNKTDSLNFEEDGTNLTNVITAVNDSLSGRNLQALILVSDGIYNQGPNPVLPARQSPAPIHTVLVGDTSQPKDIAIRRVKTNQVIYVNNKMPMEVVVTQNGYDGQKVLLSVTRDGEQVAERMITLGRS
;
A
#
# COMPACT_ATOMS: atom_id res chain seq x y z
N MET A 1 -4.11 5.44 1.28
CA MET A 1 -2.96 5.63 0.36
C MET A 1 -2.41 7.08 0.41
N LYS A 2 -1.89 7.52 1.57
CA LYS A 2 -1.36 8.89 1.80
C LYS A 2 0.18 8.96 1.64
N ILE A 3 0.71 8.15 0.73
CA ILE A 3 2.16 8.09 0.48
C ILE A 3 2.53 9.29 -0.39
N LYS A 4 3.39 10.17 0.13
CA LYS A 4 3.98 11.28 -0.63
C LYS A 4 5.06 10.73 -1.55
N GLU A 5 4.94 11.04 -2.83
CA GLU A 5 5.92 10.74 -3.89
C GLU A 5 6.58 12.05 -4.36
N ASN A 6 7.64 11.95 -5.16
CA ASN A 6 8.38 13.14 -5.63
C ASN A 6 7.56 14.07 -6.52
N TYR A 7 6.48 13.56 -7.13
CA TYR A 7 5.61 14.27 -8.07
C TYR A 7 4.19 14.53 -7.55
N GLY A 8 3.86 14.19 -6.30
CA GLY A 8 2.51 14.34 -5.74
C GLY A 8 2.15 13.29 -4.71
N GLN A 9 0.86 13.10 -4.42
CA GLN A 9 0.40 11.93 -3.67
C GLN A 9 0.09 10.79 -4.64
N ARG A 10 0.37 9.54 -4.27
CA ARG A 10 0.09 8.36 -5.13
C ARG A 10 -1.36 8.30 -5.62
N GLY A 11 -2.30 8.79 -4.80
CA GLY A 11 -3.71 8.90 -5.14
C GLY A 11 -4.03 9.86 -6.30
N ASP A 12 -3.16 10.83 -6.59
CA ASP A 12 -3.38 11.81 -7.67
C ASP A 12 -3.28 11.16 -9.04
N SER A 13 -2.36 10.22 -9.23
CA SER A 13 -2.22 9.45 -10.47
C SER A 13 -3.45 8.55 -10.73
N LEU A 14 -4.00 7.94 -9.69
CA LEU A 14 -5.21 7.13 -9.78
C LEU A 14 -6.44 7.99 -10.11
N LYS A 15 -6.57 9.16 -9.47
CA LYS A 15 -7.61 10.14 -9.79
C LYS A 15 -7.50 10.62 -11.24
N TYR A 16 -6.30 10.93 -11.71
CA TYR A 16 -6.07 11.33 -13.09
C TYR A 16 -6.49 10.25 -14.08
N ILE A 17 -6.13 8.99 -13.85
CA ILE A 17 -6.57 7.87 -14.71
C ILE A 17 -8.09 7.74 -14.69
N ALA A 18 -8.70 7.81 -13.51
CA ALA A 18 -10.14 7.71 -13.34
C ALA A 18 -10.88 8.83 -14.11
N ASP A 19 -10.46 10.08 -13.96
CA ASP A 19 -11.01 11.23 -14.69
C ASP A 19 -10.86 11.09 -16.22
N ARG A 20 -9.77 10.47 -16.69
CA ARG A 20 -9.54 10.23 -18.11
C ARG A 20 -10.41 9.10 -18.66
N LEU A 21 -10.67 8.06 -17.86
CA LEU A 21 -11.58 6.96 -18.18
C LEU A 21 -13.03 7.45 -18.29
N ASP A 22 -13.46 8.36 -17.41
CA ASP A 22 -14.82 8.92 -17.45
C ASP A 22 -15.08 9.79 -18.69
N ARG A 23 -14.03 10.33 -19.30
CA ARG A 23 -14.09 11.16 -20.51
C ARG A 23 -13.83 10.37 -21.80
N LEU A 24 -13.48 9.09 -21.69
CA LEU A 24 -13.29 8.22 -22.83
C LEU A 24 -14.66 7.86 -23.39
N ASN A 25 -14.91 8.25 -24.64
CA ASN A 25 -16.02 7.74 -25.43
C ASN A 25 -15.47 6.62 -26.32
N PRO A 26 -15.56 5.35 -25.90
CA PRO A 26 -15.17 4.24 -26.74
C PRO A 26 -16.09 4.17 -27.97
N SER A 27 -15.66 3.44 -29.00
CA SER A 27 -16.48 3.15 -30.18
C SER A 27 -17.82 2.50 -29.76
N ASP A 28 -18.88 2.68 -30.57
CA ASP A 28 -20.25 2.22 -30.28
C ASP A 28 -20.38 0.72 -29.93
N SER A 29 -19.35 -0.09 -30.24
CA SER A 29 -19.31 -1.53 -29.96
C SER A 29 -18.75 -1.90 -28.58
N LEU A 30 -18.36 -0.94 -27.73
CA LEU A 30 -17.66 -1.22 -26.47
C LEU A 30 -18.29 -0.48 -25.29
N GLU A 31 -18.67 -1.23 -24.25
CA GLU A 31 -19.19 -0.70 -23.00
C GLU A 31 -18.06 -0.66 -21.96
N LEU A 32 -17.77 0.54 -21.42
CA LEU A 32 -16.81 0.70 -20.32
C LEU A 32 -17.57 0.69 -18.99
N SER A 33 -17.17 -0.17 -18.07
CA SER A 33 -17.64 -0.17 -16.68
C SER A 33 -16.46 0.03 -15.73
N ALA A 34 -16.47 1.13 -14.98
CA ALA A 34 -15.44 1.44 -14.01
C ALA A 34 -15.91 1.12 -12.58
N PHE A 35 -15.07 0.42 -11.82
CA PHE A 35 -15.32 0.10 -10.42
C PHE A 35 -14.18 0.59 -9.55
N LYS A 36 -14.50 1.07 -8.34
CA LYS A 36 -13.49 1.35 -7.32
C LYS A 36 -13.41 0.15 -6.36
N PHE A 37 -12.27 0.00 -5.70
CA PHE A 37 -12.07 -1.12 -4.78
C PHE A 37 -11.05 -0.81 -3.68
N ALA A 38 -11.14 -1.61 -2.62
CA ALA A 38 -10.11 -1.75 -1.61
C ALA A 38 -10.17 -3.17 -1.02
N LEU A 39 -10.92 -3.37 0.07
CA LEU A 39 -11.21 -4.68 0.65
C LEU A 39 -12.30 -5.44 -0.11
N SER A 40 -13.18 -4.70 -0.79
CA SER A 40 -14.27 -5.19 -1.62
C SER A 40 -14.43 -4.34 -2.88
N LEU A 41 -15.15 -4.86 -3.86
CA LEU A 41 -15.60 -4.10 -5.02
C LEU A 41 -16.68 -3.10 -4.59
N GLN A 42 -16.56 -1.85 -5.00
CA GLN A 42 -17.48 -0.78 -4.62
C GLN A 42 -17.91 0.02 -5.87
N GLY A 43 -19.21 0.07 -6.14
CA GLY A 43 -19.89 1.04 -7.03
C GLY A 43 -19.37 1.17 -8.48
N ASN A 44 -20.16 1.83 -9.33
CA ASN A 44 -19.82 2.08 -10.74
C ASN A 44 -19.40 3.53 -10.99
N LYS A 45 -18.81 4.20 -9.99
CA LYS A 45 -18.39 5.61 -10.09
C LYS A 45 -17.05 5.86 -9.42
N THR A 46 -16.22 6.58 -10.15
CA THR A 46 -14.83 6.95 -9.91
C THR A 46 -14.67 8.31 -9.24
N ASP A 47 -15.73 9.12 -9.23
CA ASP A 47 -15.84 10.47 -8.67
C ASP A 47 -15.57 10.57 -7.15
N SER A 48 -15.44 9.44 -6.44
CA SER A 48 -15.36 9.35 -4.97
C SER A 48 -14.13 8.61 -4.44
N LEU A 49 -13.00 8.64 -5.17
CA LEU A 49 -11.74 8.07 -4.70
C LEU A 49 -11.14 8.89 -3.54
N ASN A 50 -11.23 8.37 -2.31
CA ASN A 50 -10.73 9.01 -1.08
C ASN A 50 -9.47 8.34 -0.49
N PHE A 51 -9.16 7.10 -0.88
CA PHE A 51 -8.01 6.32 -0.41
C PHE A 51 -7.87 6.19 1.11
N GLU A 52 -9.00 6.13 1.83
CA GLU A 52 -9.04 6.06 3.30
C GLU A 52 -9.06 4.63 3.85
N GLU A 53 -9.09 3.63 2.97
CA GLU A 53 -9.13 2.22 3.33
C GLU A 53 -7.77 1.73 3.85
N ASP A 54 -7.80 0.86 4.87
CA ASP A 54 -6.61 0.35 5.57
C ASP A 54 -5.97 -0.88 4.90
N GLY A 55 -6.56 -1.37 3.81
CA GLY A 55 -6.05 -2.54 3.11
C GLY A 55 -6.62 -2.77 1.72
N THR A 56 -6.06 -3.76 1.05
CA THR A 56 -6.43 -4.15 -0.31
C THR A 56 -6.52 -5.68 -0.39
N ASN A 57 -7.67 -6.18 -0.85
CA ASN A 57 -7.94 -7.60 -1.05
C ASN A 57 -8.27 -7.87 -2.52
N LEU A 58 -7.23 -8.02 -3.34
CA LEU A 58 -7.38 -8.25 -4.79
C LEU A 58 -8.12 -9.54 -5.11
N THR A 59 -8.00 -10.58 -4.28
CA THR A 59 -8.75 -11.83 -4.47
C THR A 59 -10.24 -11.58 -4.43
N ASN A 60 -10.72 -10.92 -3.37
CA ASN A 60 -12.15 -10.62 -3.22
C ASN A 60 -12.67 -9.75 -4.36
N VAL A 61 -11.89 -8.75 -4.77
CA VAL A 61 -12.24 -7.82 -5.85
C VAL A 61 -12.35 -8.53 -7.19
N ILE A 62 -11.37 -9.36 -7.56
CA ILE A 62 -11.39 -10.09 -8.84
C ILE A 62 -12.57 -11.06 -8.90
N THR A 63 -12.83 -11.80 -7.81
CA THR A 63 -13.99 -12.69 -7.73
C THR A 63 -15.29 -11.92 -7.87
N ALA A 64 -15.46 -10.82 -7.12
CA ALA A 64 -16.67 -10.00 -7.16
C ALA A 64 -16.93 -9.39 -8.55
N VAL A 65 -15.89 -8.95 -9.27
CA VAL A 65 -16.04 -8.44 -10.64
C VAL A 65 -16.45 -9.55 -11.61
N ASN A 66 -15.80 -10.71 -11.54
CA ASN A 66 -16.14 -11.86 -12.37
C ASN A 66 -17.60 -12.30 -12.15
N ASP A 67 -18.05 -12.32 -10.90
CA ASP A 67 -19.43 -12.66 -10.54
C ASP A 67 -20.43 -11.59 -11.01
N SER A 68 -20.11 -10.31 -10.80
CA SER A 68 -20.99 -9.18 -11.18
C SER A 68 -21.14 -9.02 -12.70
N LEU A 69 -20.15 -9.46 -13.47
CA LEU A 69 -20.16 -9.40 -14.93
C LEU A 69 -20.42 -10.78 -15.56
N SER A 70 -20.78 -11.77 -14.75
CA SER A 70 -21.15 -13.09 -15.23
C SER A 70 -22.32 -13.00 -16.22
N GLY A 71 -22.23 -13.75 -17.32
CA GLY A 71 -23.23 -13.71 -18.40
C GLY A 71 -23.14 -12.51 -19.34
N ARG A 72 -22.25 -11.54 -19.10
CA ARG A 72 -21.87 -10.52 -20.10
C ARG A 72 -20.70 -11.00 -20.95
N ASN A 73 -20.61 -10.49 -22.17
CA ASN A 73 -19.45 -10.74 -23.03
C ASN A 73 -18.25 -9.88 -22.58
N LEU A 74 -17.64 -10.27 -21.46
CA LEU A 74 -16.52 -9.56 -20.86
C LEU A 74 -15.25 -9.76 -21.72
N GLN A 75 -14.84 -8.71 -22.42
CA GLN A 75 -13.68 -8.78 -23.33
C GLN A 75 -12.34 -8.69 -22.60
N ALA A 76 -12.24 -7.87 -21.56
CA ALA A 76 -11.03 -7.65 -20.79
C ALA A 76 -11.34 -6.97 -19.44
N LEU A 77 -10.44 -7.16 -18.47
CA LEU A 77 -10.41 -6.42 -17.22
C LEU A 77 -9.12 -5.60 -17.15
N ILE A 78 -9.22 -4.34 -16.74
CA ILE A 78 -8.05 -3.49 -16.51
C ILE A 78 -7.95 -3.23 -15.01
N LEU A 79 -6.94 -3.80 -14.38
CA LEU A 79 -6.64 -3.58 -12.96
C LEU A 79 -5.66 -2.42 -12.84
N VAL A 80 -6.13 -1.31 -12.28
CA VAL A 80 -5.29 -0.14 -11.97
C VAL A 80 -4.99 -0.16 -10.47
N SER A 81 -3.73 -0.39 -10.10
CA SER A 81 -3.31 -0.56 -8.69
C SER A 81 -1.82 -0.34 -8.53
N ASP A 82 -1.32 -0.10 -7.31
CA ASP A 82 0.12 -0.18 -7.03
C ASP A 82 0.63 -1.62 -6.88
N GLY A 83 -0.26 -2.61 -7.01
CA GLY A 83 0.04 -4.04 -6.92
C GLY A 83 0.18 -4.57 -5.50
N ILE A 84 0.03 -3.72 -4.48
CA ILE A 84 0.12 -4.13 -3.08
C ILE A 84 -1.23 -4.70 -2.64
N TYR A 85 -1.24 -5.97 -2.23
CA TYR A 85 -2.35 -6.58 -1.51
C TYR A 85 -1.85 -7.03 -0.14
N ASN A 86 -2.61 -6.70 0.90
CA ASN A 86 -2.26 -7.00 2.30
C ASN A 86 -3.38 -7.76 3.03
N GLN A 87 -4.45 -8.10 2.32
CA GLN A 87 -5.59 -8.85 2.84
C GLN A 87 -5.98 -9.96 1.83
N GLY A 88 -6.48 -11.07 2.37
CA GLY A 88 -6.90 -12.22 1.56
C GLY A 88 -5.74 -13.06 1.01
N PRO A 89 -6.07 -14.17 0.33
CA PRO A 89 -5.07 -15.07 -0.26
C PRO A 89 -4.48 -14.47 -1.55
N ASN A 90 -3.49 -15.16 -2.11
CA ASN A 90 -2.79 -14.73 -3.34
C ASN A 90 -3.78 -14.56 -4.52
N PRO A 91 -3.87 -13.37 -5.14
CA PRO A 91 -4.82 -13.07 -6.20
C PRO A 91 -4.48 -13.70 -7.56
N VAL A 92 -3.31 -14.32 -7.73
CA VAL A 92 -2.90 -14.92 -9.01
C VAL A 92 -3.83 -16.05 -9.45
N LEU A 93 -4.34 -16.85 -8.50
CA LEU A 93 -5.23 -17.96 -8.83
C LEU A 93 -6.60 -17.47 -9.38
N PRO A 94 -7.36 -16.61 -8.67
CA PRO A 94 -8.61 -16.08 -9.21
C PRO A 94 -8.38 -15.22 -10.47
N ALA A 95 -7.23 -14.56 -10.59
CA ALA A 95 -6.87 -13.83 -11.82
C ALA A 95 -6.74 -14.77 -13.02
N ARG A 96 -6.07 -15.91 -12.86
CA ARG A 96 -5.93 -16.93 -13.93
C ARG A 96 -7.23 -17.63 -14.28
N GLN A 97 -8.17 -17.67 -13.35
CA GLN A 97 -9.50 -18.27 -13.54
C GLN A 97 -10.53 -17.27 -14.06
N SER A 98 -10.16 -15.99 -14.24
CA SER A 98 -11.07 -15.01 -14.80
C SER A 98 -11.48 -15.39 -16.23
N PRO A 99 -12.77 -15.24 -16.60
CA PRO A 99 -13.24 -15.55 -17.95
C PRO A 99 -12.69 -14.61 -19.02
N ALA A 100 -12.03 -13.52 -18.62
CA ALA A 100 -11.45 -12.52 -19.52
C ALA A 100 -9.98 -12.22 -19.14
N PRO A 101 -9.14 -11.79 -20.10
CA PRO A 101 -7.78 -11.37 -19.81
C PRO A 101 -7.77 -10.17 -18.85
N ILE A 102 -6.92 -10.25 -17.82
CA ILE A 102 -6.66 -9.15 -16.88
C ILE A 102 -5.36 -8.45 -17.28
N HIS A 103 -5.46 -7.17 -17.63
CA HIS A 103 -4.33 -6.29 -17.88
C HIS A 103 -4.08 -5.43 -16.65
N THR A 104 -2.84 -5.38 -16.18
CA THR A 104 -2.46 -4.60 -14.99
C THR A 104 -1.79 -3.29 -15.39
N VAL A 105 -2.30 -2.17 -14.91
CA VAL A 105 -1.66 -0.86 -14.99
C VAL A 105 -1.17 -0.51 -13.60
N LEU A 106 0.15 -0.53 -13.42
CA LEU A 106 0.77 -0.21 -12.15
C LEU A 106 0.82 1.31 -11.93
N VAL A 107 0.40 1.75 -10.75
CA VAL A 107 0.41 3.16 -10.38
C VAL A 107 1.23 3.37 -9.11
N GLY A 108 2.24 4.23 -9.21
CA GLY A 108 3.13 4.59 -8.12
C GLY A 108 4.51 4.98 -8.64
N ASP A 109 5.20 5.81 -7.89
CA ASP A 109 6.62 6.10 -8.08
C ASP A 109 7.43 4.87 -7.65
N THR A 110 8.36 4.44 -8.50
CA THR A 110 9.33 3.38 -8.20
C THR A 110 10.27 3.74 -7.05
N SER A 111 10.27 4.98 -6.59
CA SER A 111 11.02 5.40 -5.40
C SER A 111 10.48 4.72 -4.15
N GLN A 112 11.34 3.99 -3.43
CA GLN A 112 10.96 3.42 -2.14
C GLN A 112 10.59 4.57 -1.16
N PRO A 113 9.46 4.49 -0.44
CA PRO A 113 9.02 5.55 0.47
C PRO A 113 10.04 5.74 1.59
N LYS A 114 10.30 7.00 1.94
CA LYS A 114 11.24 7.32 3.02
C LYS A 114 10.67 6.83 4.35
N ASP A 115 11.36 5.91 5.02
CA ASP A 115 10.90 5.34 6.29
C ASP A 115 12.06 5.01 7.23
N ILE A 116 11.78 4.93 8.54
CA ILE A 116 12.70 4.50 9.59
C ILE A 116 11.96 3.51 10.49
N ALA A 117 12.51 2.31 10.65
CA ALA A 117 11.91 1.26 11.44
C ALA A 117 12.85 0.73 12.52
N ILE A 118 12.30 0.45 13.69
CA ILE A 118 12.96 -0.36 14.73
C ILE A 118 12.74 -1.82 14.37
N ARG A 119 13.78 -2.48 13.86
CA ARG A 119 13.71 -3.87 13.39
C ARG A 119 13.85 -4.87 14.51
N ARG A 120 14.62 -4.54 15.55
CA ARG A 120 14.85 -5.41 16.70
C ARG A 120 15.28 -4.61 17.91
N VAL A 121 14.78 -5.00 19.07
CA VAL A 121 15.28 -4.56 20.38
C VAL A 121 15.70 -5.80 21.15
N LYS A 122 16.95 -5.83 21.61
CA LYS A 122 17.48 -6.90 22.46
C LYS A 122 17.94 -6.30 23.76
N THR A 123 17.51 -6.93 24.85
CA THR A 123 17.87 -6.54 26.21
C THR A 123 17.94 -7.79 27.09
N ASN A 124 18.58 -7.68 28.25
CA ASN A 124 18.56 -8.74 29.25
C ASN A 124 17.22 -8.76 29.97
N GLN A 125 16.64 -9.96 30.15
CA GLN A 125 15.35 -10.15 30.84
C GLN A 125 15.44 -9.96 32.35
N VAL A 126 16.62 -10.21 32.93
CA VAL A 126 16.87 -10.10 34.37
C VAL A 126 18.06 -9.17 34.59
N ILE A 127 17.87 -8.13 35.41
CA ILE A 127 18.93 -7.25 35.87
C ILE A 127 18.78 -7.06 37.38
N TYR A 128 19.92 -6.87 38.05
CA TYR A 128 19.93 -6.48 39.46
C TYR A 128 19.60 -5.00 39.63
N VAL A 129 18.93 -4.67 40.74
CA VAL A 129 18.68 -3.28 41.14
C VAL A 129 20.01 -2.50 41.15
N ASN A 130 19.98 -1.28 40.60
CA ASN A 130 21.12 -0.38 40.40
C ASN A 130 22.10 -0.73 39.25
N ASN A 131 21.84 -1.76 38.43
CA ASN A 131 22.61 -1.97 37.20
C ASN A 131 22.00 -1.27 35.98
N LYS A 132 22.87 -0.83 35.05
CA LYS A 132 22.45 -0.35 33.74
C LYS A 132 22.03 -1.53 32.88
N MET A 133 20.86 -1.44 32.25
CA MET A 133 20.37 -2.44 31.30
C MET A 133 20.98 -2.18 29.93
N PRO A 134 21.88 -3.04 29.41
CA PRO A 134 22.36 -2.91 28.04
C PRO A 134 21.21 -3.21 27.08
N MET A 135 20.98 -2.29 26.13
CA MET A 135 19.99 -2.45 25.08
C MET A 135 20.68 -2.33 23.71
N GLU A 136 20.43 -3.30 22.85
CA GLU A 136 20.82 -3.28 21.44
C GLU A 136 19.57 -3.03 20.62
N VAL A 137 19.55 -1.91 19.89
CA VAL A 137 18.44 -1.54 19.00
C VAL A 137 18.96 -1.55 17.57
N VAL A 138 18.32 -2.37 16.73
CA VAL A 138 18.59 -2.39 15.29
C VAL A 138 17.59 -1.46 14.63
N VAL A 139 18.09 -0.34 14.10
CA VAL A 139 17.32 0.63 13.33
C VAL A 139 17.66 0.45 11.86
N THR A 140 16.63 0.31 11.03
CA THR A 140 16.74 0.32 9.57
C THR A 140 16.07 1.55 9.02
N GLN A 141 16.55 2.03 7.88
CA GLN A 141 16.04 3.23 7.24
C GLN A 141 16.01 3.03 5.73
N ASN A 142 15.16 3.81 5.06
CA ASN A 142 15.22 4.01 3.63
C ASN A 142 15.08 5.51 3.32
N GLY A 143 16.01 6.06 2.53
CA GLY A 143 15.97 7.46 2.07
C GLY A 143 16.31 8.55 3.12
N TYR A 144 16.91 8.15 4.25
CA TYR A 144 17.40 9.00 5.35
C TYR A 144 18.91 8.84 5.58
N ASP A 145 19.67 8.51 4.53
CA ASP A 145 21.12 8.29 4.60
C ASP A 145 21.86 9.44 5.29
N GLY A 146 22.62 9.13 6.34
CA GLY A 146 23.43 10.10 7.06
C GLY A 146 22.65 11.09 7.91
N GLN A 147 21.33 10.99 7.98
CA GLN A 147 20.53 11.85 8.86
C GLN A 147 20.71 11.44 10.33
N LYS A 148 20.66 12.43 11.22
CA LYS A 148 20.68 12.22 12.66
C LYS A 148 19.26 12.19 13.19
N VAL A 149 18.93 11.16 13.95
CA VAL A 149 17.62 11.01 14.59
C VAL A 149 17.78 10.73 16.07
N LEU A 150 16.82 11.21 16.86
CA LEU A 150 16.76 10.93 18.29
C LEU A 150 16.05 9.60 18.53
N LEU A 151 16.78 8.62 19.02
CA LEU A 151 16.22 7.36 19.52
C LEU A 151 15.92 7.53 21.01
N SER A 152 14.65 7.53 21.38
CA SER A 152 14.20 7.57 22.78
C SER A 152 13.66 6.21 23.23
N VAL A 153 13.82 5.92 24.52
CA VAL A 153 13.25 4.76 25.19
C VAL A 153 12.32 5.29 26.26
N THR A 154 11.07 4.82 26.26
CA THR A 154 10.06 5.19 27.26
C THR A 154 9.67 3.99 28.11
N ARG A 155 9.31 4.24 29.38
CA ARG A 155 8.71 3.28 30.30
C ARG A 155 7.48 3.97 30.91
N ASP A 156 6.32 3.34 30.78
CA ASP A 156 5.05 3.88 31.32
C ASP A 156 4.74 5.32 30.87
N GLY A 157 5.15 5.66 29.64
CA GLY A 157 5.00 7.00 29.06
C GLY A 157 6.10 7.99 29.41
N GLU A 158 6.98 7.68 30.37
CA GLU A 158 8.12 8.53 30.74
C GLU A 158 9.37 8.16 29.95
N GLN A 159 10.10 9.16 29.47
CA GLN A 159 11.37 8.93 28.78
C GLN A 159 12.46 8.54 29.78
N VAL A 160 13.02 7.35 29.60
CA VAL A 160 14.05 6.78 30.50
C VAL A 160 15.46 6.80 29.89
N ALA A 161 15.57 6.92 28.58
CA ALA A 161 16.85 7.10 27.89
C ALA A 161 16.66 7.74 26.52
N GLU A 162 17.70 8.40 26.02
CA GLU A 162 17.76 8.87 24.65
C GLU A 162 19.17 8.80 24.08
N ARG A 163 19.27 8.73 22.76
CA ARG A 163 20.55 8.78 22.04
C ARG A 163 20.34 9.33 20.64
N MET A 164 21.14 10.31 20.25
CA MET A 164 21.28 10.71 18.86
C MET A 164 22.05 9.63 18.09
N ILE A 165 21.42 9.06 17.08
CA ILE A 165 22.04 8.08 16.18
C ILE A 165 22.15 8.67 14.78
N THR A 166 23.21 8.30 14.06
CA THR A 166 23.33 8.60 12.64
C THR A 166 22.86 7.38 11.86
N LEU A 167 21.90 7.59 10.97
CA LEU A 167 21.34 6.54 10.15
C LEU A 167 22.35 6.08 9.10
N GLY A 168 22.64 4.79 9.09
CA GLY A 168 23.57 4.15 8.15
C GLY A 168 23.05 4.23 6.72
N ARG A 169 23.92 3.99 5.74
CA ARG A 169 23.53 4.00 4.31
C ARG A 169 22.65 2.79 3.98
N SER A 170 21.53 3.02 3.29
CA SER A 170 20.65 1.98 2.73
C SER A 170 21.23 1.35 1.47
#